data_AF-A0A963JRS8-F1
#
_entry.id   AF-A0A963JRS8-F1
#
_cell.length_a   1.000
_cell.length_b   1.000
_cell.length_c   1.000
_cell.angle_alpha   90.00
_cell.angle_beta   90.00
_cell.angle_gamma   90.00
#
_symmetry.space_group_name_H-M   'P 1'
#
loop_
_entity.id
_entity.type
_entity.pdbx_description
1 polymer ?
#
loop_
_entity_poly.entity_id
_entity_poly.type
_entity_poly.pdbx_seq_one_letter_code
_entity_poly.pdbx_strand_id
1 'polypeptide(L)'
;MHKKTMAYGGAAALALAALLAWAFAPRPVQVEVAPVVQGRFEAGIDDDARTRLRDRYSVSAPLAGRLLRMDLREGDAVQAGDVLARITPALPALLDARSLREQQARVEAAQAGVQRA
;
A
#
# COMPACT_ATOMS: atom_id res chain seq x y z
N MET A 1 3.26 28.57 96.60
CA MET A 1 4.30 28.06 95.67
C MET A 1 3.74 27.51 94.33
N HIS A 2 2.51 27.85 93.90
CA HIS A 2 1.85 27.20 92.74
C HIS A 2 1.90 27.94 91.39
N LYS A 3 2.36 29.20 91.35
CA LYS A 3 2.36 29.99 90.09
C LYS A 3 3.41 29.51 89.08
N LYS A 4 4.59 29.08 89.57
CA LYS A 4 5.67 28.57 88.70
C LYS A 4 5.32 27.22 88.07
N THR A 5 4.67 26.33 88.81
CA THR A 5 4.22 25.02 88.28
C THR A 5 3.13 25.16 87.23
N MET A 6 2.21 26.13 87.36
CA MET A 6 1.21 26.43 86.32
C MET A 6 1.85 27.01 85.04
N ALA A 7 2.86 27.86 85.18
CA ALA A 7 3.60 28.41 84.03
C ALA A 7 4.36 27.33 83.26
N TYR A 8 5.03 26.39 83.96
CA TYR A 8 5.70 25.26 83.32
C TYR A 8 4.70 24.28 82.69
N GLY A 9 3.54 24.05 83.33
CA GLY A 9 2.47 23.23 82.76
C GLY A 9 1.89 23.81 81.47
N GLY A 10 1.65 25.13 81.43
CA GLY A 10 1.18 25.82 80.23
C GLY A 10 2.21 25.79 79.08
N ALA A 11 3.49 26.01 79.39
CA ALA A 11 4.57 25.91 78.40
C ALA A 11 4.71 24.48 77.84
N ALA A 12 4.60 23.45 78.69
CA ALA A 12 4.64 22.06 78.25
C ALA A 12 3.45 21.69 77.37
N ALA A 13 2.24 22.16 77.70
CA ALA A 13 1.05 21.93 76.89
C ALA A 13 1.15 22.61 75.51
N LEU A 14 1.67 23.84 75.45
CA LEU A 14 1.90 24.55 74.19
C LEU A 14 2.98 23.87 73.34
N ALA A 15 4.08 23.43 73.96
CA ALA A 15 5.13 22.68 73.27
C ALA A 15 4.58 21.35 72.70
N LEU A 16 3.76 20.65 73.47
CA LEU A 16 3.12 19.43 73.02
C LEU A 16 2.15 19.69 71.85
N ALA A 17 1.33 20.74 71.94
CA ALA A 17 0.43 21.13 70.86
C ALA A 17 1.18 21.49 69.57
N ALA A 18 2.31 22.20 69.68
CA ALA A 18 3.16 22.54 68.53
C ALA A 18 3.80 21.29 67.88
N LEU A 19 4.28 20.34 68.69
CA LEU A 19 4.86 19.09 68.20
C LEU A 19 3.82 18.20 67.50
N LEU A 20 2.61 18.12 68.06
CA LEU A 20 1.50 17.38 67.42
C LEU A 20 1.11 18.06 66.10
N ALA A 21 0.97 19.38 66.08
CA ALA A 21 0.67 20.12 64.86
C ALA A 21 1.73 19.86 63.75
N TRP A 22 3.01 19.79 64.11
CA TRP A 22 4.09 19.47 63.16
C TRP A 22 4.08 18.01 62.70
N ALA A 23 3.82 17.07 63.61
CA ALA A 23 3.80 15.63 63.30
C ALA A 23 2.62 15.25 62.38
N PHE A 24 1.47 15.89 62.55
CA PHE A 24 0.27 15.68 61.74
C PHE A 24 0.17 16.62 60.53
N ALA A 25 1.14 17.53 60.35
CA ALA A 25 1.18 18.37 59.16
C ALA A 25 1.40 17.49 57.92
N PRO A 26 0.57 17.63 56.87
CA PRO A 26 0.70 16.84 55.66
C PRO A 26 2.04 17.12 54.99
N ARG A 27 2.81 16.07 54.71
CA ARG A 27 4.07 16.20 53.96
C ARG A 27 3.74 16.23 52.46
N PRO A 28 4.20 17.25 51.72
CA PRO A 28 3.97 17.30 50.28
C PRO A 28 4.68 16.13 49.60
N VAL A 29 3.98 15.52 48.64
CA VAL A 29 4.54 14.46 47.80
C VAL A 29 5.24 15.11 46.61
N GLN A 30 6.48 14.69 46.32
CA GLN A 30 7.20 15.17 45.15
C GLN A 30 6.59 14.55 43.88
N VAL A 31 6.34 15.38 42.87
CA VAL A 31 5.76 14.96 41.58
C VAL A 31 6.54 15.56 40.43
N GLU A 32 6.62 14.83 39.33
CA GLU A 32 7.19 15.31 38.07
C GLU A 32 6.10 16.02 37.26
N VAL A 33 6.42 17.20 36.73
CA VAL A 33 5.50 18.01 35.93
C VAL A 33 6.16 18.40 34.61
N ALA A 34 5.35 18.46 33.56
CA ALA A 34 5.76 18.94 32.24
C ALA A 34 4.72 19.94 31.69
N PRO A 35 5.14 21.01 30.99
CA PRO A 35 4.22 21.97 30.39
C PRO A 35 3.47 21.32 29.21
N VAL A 36 2.17 21.56 29.14
CA VAL A 36 1.34 21.12 28.00
C VAL A 36 1.43 22.16 26.89
N VAL A 37 1.76 21.72 25.67
CA VAL A 37 1.87 22.59 24.49
C VAL A 37 0.93 22.07 23.40
N GLN A 38 0.24 22.98 22.72
CA GLN A 38 -0.57 22.66 21.56
C GLN A 38 0.26 22.82 20.28
N GLY A 39 0.28 21.79 19.44
CA GLY A 39 1.02 21.77 18.19
C GLY A 39 0.37 20.83 17.17
N ARG A 40 0.94 20.77 15.96
CA ARG A 40 0.46 19.86 14.92
C ARG A 40 0.87 18.43 15.29
N PHE A 41 -0.12 17.57 15.48
CA PHE A 41 0.06 16.14 15.66
C PHE A 41 -0.48 15.43 14.42
N GLU A 42 0.34 14.61 13.78
CA GLU A 42 -0.03 13.81 12.62
C GLU A 42 0.22 12.34 12.95
N ALA A 43 -0.83 11.52 12.80
CA ALA A 43 -0.72 10.07 12.83
C ALA A 43 -0.83 9.57 11.38
N GLY A 44 0.20 8.88 10.92
CA GLY A 44 0.25 8.28 9.59
C GLY A 44 0.18 6.75 9.66
N ILE A 45 -0.15 6.14 8.52
CA ILE A 45 0.02 4.71 8.29
C ILE A 45 1.20 4.57 7.33
N ASP A 46 2.19 3.78 7.72
CA ASP A 46 3.32 3.43 6.86
C ASP A 46 3.03 2.07 6.22
N ASP A 47 3.10 2.01 4.90
CA ASP A 47 2.79 0.80 4.14
C ASP A 47 3.64 0.73 2.87
N ASP A 48 3.99 -0.50 2.49
CA ASP A 48 4.84 -0.76 1.33
C ASP A 48 4.00 -0.74 0.05
N ALA A 49 4.22 0.28 -0.79
CA ALA A 49 3.60 0.38 -2.10
C ALA A 49 4.58 0.05 -3.23
N ARG A 50 4.05 -0.49 -4.34
CA ARG A 50 4.78 -0.63 -5.60
C ARG A 50 4.07 0.13 -6.71
N THR A 51 4.83 0.88 -7.49
CA THR A 51 4.30 1.53 -8.70
C THR A 51 3.99 0.49 -9.76
N ARG A 52 2.84 0.61 -10.43
CA ARG A 52 2.45 -0.25 -11.54
C ARG A 52 1.99 0.60 -12.73
N LEU A 53 2.38 0.20 -13.93
CA LEU A 53 1.83 0.75 -15.17
C LEU A 53 0.33 0.42 -15.25
N ARG A 54 -0.51 1.42 -15.52
CA ARG A 54 -1.96 1.23 -15.70
C ARG A 54 -2.24 0.35 -16.91
N ASP A 55 -1.67 0.73 -18.04
CA ASP A 55 -1.89 0.09 -19.32
C ASP A 55 -0.58 -0.51 -19.82
N ARG A 56 -0.51 -1.85 -19.81
CA ARG A 56 0.59 -2.61 -20.40
C ARG A 56 0.01 -3.56 -21.42
N TYR A 57 0.36 -3.35 -22.68
CA TYR A 57 -0.06 -4.20 -23.78
C TYR A 57 1.08 -5.12 -24.19
N SER A 58 0.74 -6.38 -24.46
CA SER A 58 1.62 -7.34 -25.11
C SER A 58 1.14 -7.47 -26.55
N VAL A 59 1.98 -7.13 -27.51
CA VAL A 59 1.68 -7.31 -28.93
C VAL A 59 2.27 -8.63 -29.39
N SER A 60 1.41 -9.49 -29.95
CA SER A 60 1.79 -10.80 -30.46
C SER A 60 1.66 -10.83 -31.98
N ALA A 61 2.51 -11.61 -32.64
CA ALA A 61 2.38 -11.86 -34.06
C ALA A 61 1.04 -12.59 -34.36
N PRO A 62 0.29 -12.18 -35.39
CA PRO A 62 -1.00 -12.80 -35.72
C PRO A 62 -0.85 -14.20 -36.34
N LEU A 63 0.33 -14.53 -36.86
CA LEU A 63 0.63 -15.80 -37.52
C LEU A 63 2.12 -16.12 -37.41
N ALA A 64 2.45 -17.42 -37.51
CA ALA A 64 3.82 -17.89 -37.50
C ALA A 64 4.57 -17.47 -38.77
N GLY A 65 5.80 -17.00 -38.61
CA GLY A 65 6.62 -16.53 -39.72
C GLY A 65 7.97 -16.00 -39.27
N ARG A 66 8.71 -15.44 -40.23
CA ARG A 66 10.00 -14.81 -39.99
C ARG A 66 9.82 -13.31 -39.81
N LEU A 67 10.26 -12.79 -38.67
CA LEU A 67 10.29 -11.35 -38.39
C LEU A 67 11.32 -10.66 -39.30
N LEU A 68 10.91 -9.62 -40.01
CA LEU A 68 11.81 -8.75 -40.76
C LEU A 68 12.53 -7.81 -39.80
N ARG A 69 13.62 -7.17 -40.27
CA ARG A 69 14.36 -6.20 -39.48
C ARG A 69 13.42 -5.13 -38.94
N MET A 70 13.48 -4.88 -37.63
CA MET A 70 12.70 -3.83 -36.97
C MET A 70 13.43 -2.49 -37.08
N ASP A 71 12.67 -1.44 -37.35
CA ASP A 71 13.17 -0.06 -37.39
C ASP A 71 13.04 0.64 -36.02
N LEU A 72 12.10 0.17 -35.19
CA LEU A 72 11.86 0.67 -33.83
C LEU A 72 12.89 0.14 -32.82
N ARG A 73 13.20 0.98 -31.84
CA ARG A 73 14.08 0.67 -30.71
C ARG A 73 13.34 0.84 -29.39
N GLU A 74 13.91 0.28 -28.34
CA GLU A 74 13.39 0.43 -26.98
C GLU A 74 13.35 1.92 -26.58
N GLY A 75 12.20 2.37 -26.08
CA GLY A 75 11.96 3.76 -25.69
C GLY A 75 11.33 4.64 -26.77
N ASP A 76 11.23 4.16 -28.02
CA ASP A 76 10.55 4.90 -29.09
C ASP A 76 9.05 5.04 -28.78
N ALA A 77 8.50 6.23 -29.04
CA ALA A 77 7.07 6.48 -28.91
C ALA A 77 6.31 5.89 -30.10
N VAL A 78 5.16 5.26 -29.83
CA VAL A 78 4.27 4.68 -30.85
C VAL A 78 2.83 5.07 -30.57
N GLN A 79 2.02 5.13 -31.63
CA GLN A 79 0.61 5.45 -31.58
C GLN A 79 -0.24 4.28 -32.08
N ALA A 80 -1.54 4.33 -31.78
CA ALA A 80 -2.47 3.33 -32.27
C ALA A 80 -2.52 3.35 -33.81
N GLY A 81 -2.31 2.18 -34.42
CA GLY A 81 -2.25 2.02 -35.88
C GLY A 81 -0.85 1.95 -36.45
N ASP A 82 0.19 2.25 -35.66
CA ASP A 82 1.57 2.17 -36.12
C ASP A 82 2.00 0.72 -36.37
N VAL A 83 2.80 0.54 -37.43
CA VAL A 83 3.36 -0.76 -37.78
C VAL A 83 4.59 -1.02 -36.91
N LEU A 84 4.43 -1.85 -35.87
CA LEU A 84 5.52 -2.20 -34.96
C LEU A 84 6.55 -3.15 -35.59
N ALA A 85 6.09 -4.05 -36.47
CA ALA A 85 6.90 -5.09 -37.07
C ALA A 85 6.27 -5.60 -38.38
N ARG A 86 7.11 -6.08 -39.30
CA ARG A 86 6.67 -6.79 -40.50
C ARG A 86 7.15 -8.24 -40.43
N ILE A 87 6.29 -9.17 -40.84
CA ILE A 87 6.55 -10.62 -40.75
C ILE A 87 6.33 -11.23 -42.13
N THR A 88 7.25 -12.09 -42.56
CA THR A 88 7.04 -12.99 -43.70
C THR A 88 6.38 -14.28 -43.20
N PRO A 89 5.15 -14.61 -43.63
CA PRO A 89 4.47 -15.84 -43.22
C PRO A 89 5.31 -17.09 -43.48
N ALA A 90 5.15 -18.11 -42.63
CA ALA A 90 5.71 -19.43 -42.92
C ALA A 90 5.08 -20.01 -44.20
N LEU A 91 5.84 -20.86 -44.88
CA LEU A 91 5.31 -21.62 -46.02
C LEU A 91 4.08 -22.42 -45.57
N PRO A 92 2.96 -22.34 -46.30
CA PRO A 92 1.79 -23.15 -46.00
C PRO A 92 2.15 -24.63 -46.17
N ALA A 93 1.51 -25.48 -45.36
CA ALA A 93 1.65 -26.92 -45.50
C ALA A 93 1.19 -27.35 -46.91
N LEU A 94 1.90 -28.31 -47.51
CA LEU A 94 1.47 -28.92 -48.77
C LEU A 94 0.12 -29.62 -48.55
N LEU A 95 -0.87 -29.25 -49.35
CA LEU A 95 -2.20 -29.85 -49.32
C LEU A 95 -2.22 -31.07 -50.25
N ASP A 96 -2.46 -32.25 -49.71
CA ASP A 96 -2.82 -33.42 -50.51
C ASP A 96 -4.30 -33.37 -50.92
N ALA A 97 -4.69 -34.20 -51.90
CA ALA A 97 -6.07 -34.22 -52.41
C ALA A 97 -7.12 -34.61 -51.36
N ARG A 98 -6.71 -35.26 -50.26
CA ARG A 98 -7.59 -35.60 -49.14
C ARG A 98 -7.82 -34.38 -48.25
N SER A 99 -6.74 -33.73 -47.83
CA SER A 99 -6.73 -32.53 -46.99
C SER A 99 -7.49 -31.40 -47.65
N LEU A 100 -7.33 -31.22 -48.96
CA LEU A 100 -8.07 -30.21 -49.72
C LEU A 100 -9.60 -30.42 -49.60
N ARG A 101 -10.07 -31.66 -49.81
CA ARG A 101 -11.49 -32.01 -49.71
C ARG A 101 -12.02 -31.84 -48.28
N GLU A 102 -11.23 -32.25 -47.28
CA GLU A 102 -11.60 -32.08 -45.87
C GLU A 102 -11.74 -30.59 -45.49
N GLN A 103 -10.83 -29.72 -45.96
CA GLN A 103 -10.91 -28.28 -45.71
C GLN A 103 -12.08 -27.63 -46.46
N GLN A 104 -12.32 -28.00 -47.72
CA GLN A 104 -13.47 -27.51 -48.50
C GLN A 104 -14.79 -27.88 -47.83
N ALA A 105 -14.97 -29.14 -47.42
CA ALA A 105 -16.16 -29.58 -46.72
C ALA A 105 -16.38 -28.83 -45.40
N ARG A 106 -15.30 -28.50 -44.67
CA ARG A 106 -15.40 -27.68 -43.44
C ARG A 106 -15.90 -26.26 -43.75
N VAL A 107 -15.40 -25.64 -44.80
CA VAL A 107 -15.83 -24.29 -45.21
C VAL A 107 -17.30 -24.29 -45.63
N GLU A 108 -17.71 -25.25 -46.45
CA GLU A 108 -19.10 -25.39 -46.89
C GLU A 108 -20.05 -25.61 -45.70
N ALA A 109 -19.69 -26.48 -44.76
CA ALA A 109 -20.48 -26.72 -43.57
C ALA A 109 -20.60 -25.47 -42.68
N ALA A 110 -19.51 -24.71 -42.49
CA ALA A 110 -19.52 -23.47 -41.73
C ALA A 110 -20.40 -22.40 -42.39
N GLN A 111 -20.31 -22.24 -43.71
CA GLN A 111 -21.14 -21.30 -44.48
C GLN A 111 -22.63 -21.67 -44.42
N ALA A 112 -22.96 -22.96 -44.55
CA ALA A 112 -24.33 -23.45 -44.40
C ALA A 112 -24.87 -23.19 -42.98
N GLY A 113 -24.02 -23.26 -41.95
CA GLY A 113 -24.39 -22.90 -40.58
C GLY A 113 -24.75 -21.43 -40.43
N VAL A 114 -23.97 -20.52 -41.02
CA VAL A 114 -24.27 -19.06 -41.02
C VAL A 114 -25.55 -18.76 -41.79
N GLN A 115 -25.81 -19.44 -42.91
CA GLN A 115 -27.02 -19.21 -43.71
C GLN A 115 -28.32 -19.74 -43.06
N ARG A 116 -28.22 -20.70 -42.13
CA ARG A 116 -29.38 -21.24 -41.41
C ARG A 116 -29.74 -20.46 -40.15
N ALA A 117 -28.84 -19.61 -39.65
CA ALA A 117 -29.06 -18.77 -38.47
C ALA A 117 -29.76 -17.46 -38.86
#